data_AF-A0A2D9DG71-F1
#
_entry.id   AF-A0A2D9DG71-F1
#
_cell.length_a   1.000
_cell.length_b   1.000
_cell.length_c   1.000
_cell.angle_alpha   90.00
_cell.angle_beta   90.00
_cell.angle_gamma   90.00
#
_symmetry.space_group_name_H-M   'P 1'
#
loop_
_entity.id
_entity.type
_entity.pdbx_description
1 polymer ?
#
loop_
_entity_poly.entity_id
_entity_poly.type
_entity_poly.pdbx_seq_one_letter_code
_entity_poly.pdbx_strand_id
1 'polypeptide(L)'
;MSPIQNNASQLYRITYEAYSKFANGINRCSNFQEIGKVAEKHLKYIFNFHVIKLIIEKDNKFMEYSLCGNNIWFGQKSLADLNNEELNLFKTGIPIRTAHIPENIAQGKLDISKLKNPYLWSWLFNKDDHKMIVSLVADEERVFNSRDIEILKLAADCFDAKFKELNLKREIAKKNRILQGALTTIQNKNEEIYKINRNQKETIKKRTEEIVKKNEKLLKISVLNAHNIKEPLSRIQGIIELFDLMDDESCRQELLPRLKSSVNEMDEIVREVIDMASRELIELKVKIDDPNHFSR
;
A
#
# COMPACT_ATOMS: atom_id res chain seq x y z
N MET A 1 72.04 -4.08 -6.90
CA MET A 1 70.71 -4.64 -6.56
C MET A 1 69.77 -3.59 -5.94
N SER A 2 69.93 -2.29 -6.20
CA SER A 2 69.35 -1.23 -5.34
C SER A 2 68.47 -0.13 -6.00
N PRO A 3 68.25 -0.05 -7.34
CA PRO A 3 67.27 0.90 -7.91
C PRO A 3 65.87 0.30 -8.14
N ILE A 4 65.78 -0.97 -8.54
CA ILE A 4 64.52 -1.61 -8.98
C ILE A 4 63.54 -1.83 -7.81
N GLN A 5 64.07 -2.13 -6.62
CA GLN A 5 63.28 -2.35 -5.40
C GLN A 5 62.68 -1.06 -4.83
N ASN A 6 63.35 0.08 -5.03
CA ASN A 6 62.87 1.42 -4.60
C ASN A 6 61.74 1.94 -5.50
N ASN A 7 61.78 1.66 -6.81
CA ASN A 7 60.69 2.04 -7.71
C ASN A 7 59.41 1.23 -7.45
N ALA A 8 59.53 -0.07 -7.17
CA ALA A 8 58.37 -0.92 -6.88
C ALA A 8 57.63 -0.51 -5.60
N SER A 9 58.35 -0.11 -4.55
CA SER A 9 57.75 0.36 -3.29
C SER A 9 57.08 1.72 -3.43
N GLN A 10 57.67 2.63 -4.21
CA GLN A 10 57.07 3.93 -4.53
C GLN A 10 55.81 3.78 -5.37
N LEU A 11 55.82 2.92 -6.39
CA LEU A 11 54.63 2.59 -7.19
C LEU A 11 53.50 2.04 -6.31
N TYR A 12 53.79 1.07 -5.43
CA TYR A 12 52.80 0.54 -4.48
C TYR A 12 52.21 1.62 -3.57
N ARG A 13 53.03 2.54 -3.09
CA ARG A 13 52.57 3.66 -2.25
C ARG A 13 51.63 4.60 -3.03
N ILE A 14 51.94 4.90 -4.29
CA ILE A 14 51.09 5.71 -5.17
C ILE A 14 49.76 5.01 -5.44
N THR A 15 49.78 3.72 -5.74
CA THR A 15 48.56 2.92 -5.97
C THR A 15 47.68 2.87 -4.71
N TYR A 16 48.28 2.72 -3.53
CA TYR A 16 47.55 2.75 -2.26
C TYR A 16 46.96 4.13 -1.96
N GLU A 17 47.69 5.22 -2.24
CA GLU A 17 47.17 6.58 -2.10
C GLU A 17 46.00 6.84 -3.07
N ALA A 18 46.12 6.38 -4.32
CA ALA A 18 45.06 6.45 -5.31
C ALA A 18 43.82 5.65 -4.87
N TYR A 19 44.01 4.44 -4.34
CA TYR A 19 42.95 3.64 -3.74
C TYR A 19 42.29 4.34 -2.54
N SER A 20 43.07 4.92 -1.64
CA SER A 20 42.54 5.66 -0.48
C SER A 20 41.68 6.85 -0.93
N LYS A 21 42.12 7.60 -1.96
CA LYS A 21 41.33 8.68 -2.55
C LYS A 21 40.05 8.16 -3.21
N PHE A 22 40.13 7.04 -3.93
CA PHE A 22 38.97 6.36 -4.51
C PHE A 22 37.97 5.96 -3.43
N ALA A 23 38.39 5.21 -2.41
CA ALA A 23 37.52 4.71 -1.35
C ALA A 23 36.84 5.86 -0.58
N ASN A 24 37.60 6.90 -0.24
CA ASN A 24 37.05 8.11 0.39
C ASN A 24 36.05 8.86 -0.51
N GLY A 25 36.33 8.93 -1.81
CA GLY A 25 35.41 9.51 -2.79
C GLY A 25 34.11 8.73 -2.89
N ILE A 26 34.20 7.40 -3.01
CA ILE A 26 33.06 6.49 -3.13
C ILE A 26 32.17 6.60 -1.89
N ASN A 27 32.76 6.58 -0.69
CA ASN A 27 32.01 6.69 0.57
C ASN A 27 31.18 7.97 0.68
N ARG A 28 31.58 9.06 0.01
CA ARG A 28 30.85 10.34 0.02
C ARG A 28 29.75 10.44 -1.03
N CYS A 29 29.67 9.50 -1.98
CA CYS A 29 28.67 9.54 -3.04
C CYS A 29 27.25 9.38 -2.49
N SER A 30 26.30 10.10 -3.08
CA SER A 30 24.87 10.04 -2.74
C SER A 30 24.02 9.39 -3.84
N ASN A 31 24.57 9.13 -5.01
CA ASN A 31 23.91 8.49 -6.14
C ASN A 31 24.90 7.69 -7.02
N PHE A 32 24.37 6.84 -7.91
CA PHE A 32 25.18 5.99 -8.79
C PHE A 32 25.99 6.78 -9.81
N GLN A 33 25.51 7.94 -10.27
CA GLN A 33 26.26 8.78 -11.21
C GLN A 33 27.55 9.32 -10.57
N GLU A 34 27.50 9.73 -9.31
CA GLU A 34 28.67 10.17 -8.55
C GLU A 34 29.69 9.05 -8.36
N ILE A 35 29.23 7.83 -8.04
CA ILE A 35 30.10 6.65 -7.96
C ILE A 35 30.86 6.47 -9.28
N GLY A 36 30.16 6.55 -10.41
CA GLY A 36 30.80 6.40 -11.72
C GLY A 36 31.85 7.47 -12.03
N LYS A 37 31.61 8.73 -11.63
CA LYS A 37 32.57 9.83 -11.79
C LYS A 37 33.80 9.65 -10.92
N VAL A 38 33.63 9.20 -9.68
CA VAL A 38 34.76 8.90 -8.78
C VAL A 38 35.58 7.73 -9.34
N ALA A 39 34.90 6.70 -9.84
CA ALA A 39 35.54 5.56 -10.48
C ALA A 39 36.33 5.96 -11.74
N GLU A 40 35.77 6.76 -12.65
CA GLU A 40 36.51 7.31 -13.81
C GLU A 40 37.75 8.09 -13.40
N LYS A 41 37.59 8.97 -12.40
CA LYS A 41 38.67 9.83 -11.94
C LYS A 41 39.82 9.05 -11.33
N HIS A 42 39.54 8.02 -10.53
CA HIS A 42 40.56 7.38 -9.70
C HIS A 42 41.02 6.01 -10.19
N LEU A 43 40.18 5.19 -10.84
CA LEU A 43 40.56 3.82 -11.23
C LEU A 43 41.73 3.79 -12.21
N LYS A 44 41.85 4.77 -13.11
CA LYS A 44 42.98 4.88 -14.04
C LYS A 44 44.35 5.08 -13.38
N TYR A 45 44.37 5.53 -12.12
CA TYR A 45 45.59 5.66 -11.31
C TYR A 45 45.84 4.44 -10.43
N ILE A 46 44.88 3.53 -10.34
CA ILE A 46 44.96 2.31 -9.54
C ILE A 46 45.31 1.11 -10.44
N PHE A 47 44.71 1.05 -11.62
CA PHE A 47 44.87 -0.05 -12.56
C PHE A 47 45.19 0.47 -13.95
N ASN A 48 46.03 -0.26 -14.67
CA ASN A 48 46.28 -0.01 -16.09
C ASN A 48 45.39 -0.94 -16.93
N PHE A 49 44.31 -0.39 -17.48
CA PHE A 49 43.30 -1.15 -18.25
C PHE A 49 42.78 -0.34 -19.43
N HIS A 50 42.24 -1.03 -20.44
CA HIS A 50 41.49 -0.40 -21.52
C HIS A 50 40.02 -0.22 -21.16
N VAL A 51 39.42 -1.27 -20.61
CA VAL A 51 38.03 -1.28 -20.13
C VAL A 51 37.95 -1.96 -18.77
N ILE A 52 37.16 -1.38 -17.87
CA ILE A 52 36.67 -2.07 -16.68
C ILE A 52 35.15 -2.06 -16.68
N LYS A 53 34.57 -3.20 -16.31
CA LYS A 53 33.14 -3.44 -16.29
C LYS A 53 32.77 -4.17 -15.01
N LEU A 54 31.73 -3.68 -14.36
CA LEU A 54 31.18 -4.20 -13.11
C LEU A 54 29.73 -4.57 -13.36
N ILE A 55 29.33 -5.78 -13.00
CA ILE A 55 27.93 -6.21 -13.02
C ILE A 55 27.57 -6.63 -11.60
N ILE A 56 26.52 -6.02 -11.04
CA ILE A 56 26.02 -6.37 -9.71
C ILE A 56 24.63 -6.97 -9.87
N GLU A 57 24.43 -8.17 -9.34
CA GLU A 57 23.14 -8.84 -9.30
C GLU A 57 22.33 -8.37 -8.08
N LYS A 58 21.04 -8.10 -8.32
CA LYS A 58 20.05 -7.80 -7.30
C LYS A 58 18.66 -8.21 -7.76
N ASP A 59 17.98 -9.07 -7.01
CA ASP A 59 16.59 -9.50 -7.27
C ASP A 59 16.37 -9.99 -8.71
N ASN A 60 17.29 -10.81 -9.24
CA ASN A 60 17.31 -11.28 -10.64
C ASN A 60 17.46 -10.17 -11.69
N LYS A 61 17.92 -8.98 -11.30
CA LYS A 61 18.27 -7.88 -12.18
C LYS A 61 19.75 -7.58 -12.06
N PHE A 62 20.40 -7.36 -13.19
CA PHE A 62 21.82 -7.08 -13.26
C PHE A 62 22.02 -5.60 -13.56
N MET A 63 22.76 -4.91 -12.71
CA MET A 63 23.13 -3.52 -12.92
C MET A 63 24.56 -3.48 -13.45
N GLU A 64 24.72 -2.95 -14.65
CA GLU A 64 26.00 -2.85 -15.34
C GLU A 64 26.57 -1.43 -15.19
N TYR A 65 27.86 -1.37 -14.87
CA TYR A 65 28.71 -0.21 -14.98
C TYR A 65 29.87 -0.56 -15.91
N SER A 66 30.18 0.30 -16.87
CA SER A 66 31.34 0.15 -17.74
C SER A 66 32.08 1.47 -17.88
N LEU A 67 33.41 1.39 -17.89
CA LEU A 67 34.31 2.52 -18.03
C LEU A 67 35.36 2.20 -19.11
N CYS A 68 35.43 3.04 -20.14
CA CYS A 68 36.44 2.97 -21.20
C CYS A 68 36.98 4.38 -21.44
N GLY A 69 38.26 4.61 -21.11
CA GLY A 69 38.83 5.95 -21.08
C GLY A 69 38.05 6.85 -20.11
N ASN A 70 37.51 7.97 -20.60
CA ASN A 70 36.72 8.91 -19.81
C ASN A 70 35.19 8.70 -19.98
N ASN A 71 34.78 7.66 -20.72
CA ASN A 71 33.38 7.39 -20.98
C ASN A 71 32.83 6.38 -19.98
N ILE A 72 31.66 6.71 -19.42
CA ILE A 72 30.96 5.90 -18.43
C ILE A 72 29.61 5.47 -18.98
N TRP A 73 29.28 4.20 -18.82
CA TRP A 73 27.97 3.66 -19.16
C TRP A 73 27.34 2.94 -17.97
N PHE A 74 26.03 3.15 -17.83
CA PHE A 74 25.19 2.43 -16.88
C PHE A 74 24.10 1.71 -17.65
N GLY A 75 23.86 0.46 -17.29
CA GLY A 75 22.85 -0.38 -17.92
C GLY A 75 22.11 -1.23 -16.90
N GLN A 76 20.93 -1.69 -17.29
CA GLN A 76 20.23 -2.76 -16.60
C GLN A 76 20.08 -3.92 -17.57
N LYS A 77 20.39 -5.11 -17.09
CA LYS A 77 20.40 -6.38 -17.83
C LYS A 77 19.56 -7.42 -17.12
N SER A 78 18.99 -8.31 -17.90
CA SER A 78 18.46 -9.59 -17.44
C SER A 78 19.52 -10.67 -17.55
N LEU A 79 19.24 -11.86 -17.00
CA LEU A 79 20.14 -13.02 -17.12
C LEU A 79 20.40 -13.40 -18.60
N ALA A 80 19.42 -13.16 -19.48
CA ALA A 80 19.53 -13.47 -20.91
C ALA A 80 20.45 -12.51 -21.68
N ASP A 81 20.74 -11.33 -21.11
CA ASP A 81 21.58 -10.31 -21.74
C ASP A 81 23.07 -10.46 -21.37
N LEU A 82 23.41 -11.44 -20.52
CA LEU A 82 24.79 -11.78 -20.19
C LEU A 82 25.44 -12.52 -21.36
N ASN A 83 26.69 -12.19 -21.66
CA ASN A 83 27.48 -12.98 -22.62
C ASN A 83 27.84 -14.36 -22.05
N ASN A 84 28.37 -15.23 -22.90
CA ASN A 84 28.69 -16.61 -22.53
C ASN A 84 29.71 -16.67 -21.40
N GLU A 85 30.70 -15.78 -21.40
CA GLU A 85 31.75 -15.67 -20.40
C GLU A 85 31.16 -15.26 -19.04
N GLU A 86 30.34 -14.22 -19.01
CA GLU A 86 29.64 -13.74 -17.82
C GLU A 86 28.69 -14.79 -17.26
N LEU A 87 27.94 -15.46 -18.12
CA LEU A 87 27.00 -16.50 -17.72
C LEU A 87 27.74 -17.72 -17.13
N ASN A 88 28.86 -18.11 -17.76
CA ASN A 88 29.70 -19.20 -17.26
C ASN A 88 30.31 -18.83 -15.91
N LEU A 89 30.88 -17.63 -15.79
CA LEU A 89 31.43 -17.10 -14.55
C LEU A 89 30.37 -17.02 -13.44
N PHE A 90 29.16 -16.55 -13.76
CA PHE A 90 28.06 -16.43 -12.80
C PHE A 90 27.60 -17.79 -12.24
N LYS A 91 27.61 -18.83 -13.09
CA LYS A 91 27.20 -20.19 -12.73
C LYS A 91 28.30 -20.96 -11.99
N THR A 92 29.54 -20.89 -12.48
CA THR A 92 30.64 -21.71 -11.97
C THR A 92 31.45 -21.03 -10.87
N GLY A 93 31.49 -19.69 -10.85
CA GLY A 93 32.34 -18.90 -9.96
C GLY A 93 33.84 -18.98 -10.28
N ILE A 94 34.22 -19.63 -11.38
CA ILE A 94 35.63 -19.82 -11.76
C ILE A 94 36.12 -18.58 -12.50
N PRO A 95 37.17 -17.88 -12.03
CA PRO A 95 37.74 -16.74 -12.73
C PRO A 95 38.15 -17.07 -14.16
N ILE A 96 37.85 -16.16 -15.07
CA ILE A 96 38.10 -16.33 -16.51
C ILE A 96 39.27 -15.45 -16.93
N ARG A 97 40.20 -16.03 -17.69
CA ARG A 97 41.19 -15.30 -18.47
C ARG A 97 41.15 -15.83 -19.90
N THR A 98 40.75 -14.98 -20.85
CA THR A 98 40.56 -15.39 -22.25
C THR A 98 41.05 -14.30 -23.21
N ALA A 99 41.51 -14.70 -24.39
CA ALA A 99 41.82 -13.77 -25.49
C ALA A 99 40.55 -13.32 -26.24
N HIS A 100 39.41 -14.01 -26.02
CA HIS A 100 38.13 -13.61 -26.59
C HIS A 100 37.52 -12.44 -25.83
N ILE A 101 37.37 -11.30 -26.50
CA ILE A 101 36.78 -10.09 -25.92
C ILE A 101 35.39 -9.89 -26.52
N PRO A 102 34.32 -9.87 -25.70
CA PRO A 102 32.97 -9.65 -26.18
C PRO A 102 32.84 -8.33 -26.94
N GLU A 103 32.23 -8.36 -28.13
CA GLU A 103 32.04 -7.16 -28.97
C GLU A 103 31.22 -6.07 -28.27
N ASN A 104 30.31 -6.46 -27.38
CA ASN A 104 29.46 -5.54 -26.62
C ASN A 104 30.16 -4.93 -25.40
N ILE A 105 31.43 -5.24 -25.15
CA ILE A 105 32.16 -4.67 -24.02
C ILE A 105 32.24 -3.14 -24.15
N ALA A 106 31.94 -2.42 -23.07
CA ALA A 106 31.83 -0.96 -23.08
C ALA A 106 30.94 -0.43 -24.24
N GLN A 107 29.82 -1.10 -24.51
CA GLN A 107 28.88 -0.78 -25.60
C GLN A 107 29.54 -0.76 -27.00
N GLY A 108 30.55 -1.60 -27.22
CA GLY A 108 31.26 -1.69 -28.51
C GLY A 108 32.13 -0.46 -28.82
N LYS A 109 32.47 0.34 -27.81
CA LYS A 109 33.34 1.51 -27.97
C LYS A 109 34.82 1.20 -27.86
N LEU A 110 35.18 -0.02 -27.49
CA LEU A 110 36.55 -0.49 -27.50
C LEU A 110 36.92 -0.96 -28.92
N ASP A 111 37.92 -0.34 -29.50
CA ASP A 111 38.49 -0.79 -30.78
C ASP A 111 39.49 -1.92 -30.54
N ILE A 112 38.99 -3.16 -30.59
CA ILE A 112 39.77 -4.38 -30.31
C ILE A 112 40.94 -4.53 -31.29
N SER A 113 40.80 -4.02 -32.53
CA SER A 113 41.82 -4.15 -33.58
C SER A 113 43.13 -3.41 -33.27
N LYS A 114 43.07 -2.41 -32.38
CA LYS A 114 44.23 -1.61 -31.96
C LYS A 114 45.01 -2.21 -30.79
N LEU A 115 44.48 -3.25 -30.15
CA LEU A 115 45.06 -3.85 -28.95
C LEU A 115 46.13 -4.88 -29.30
N LYS A 116 47.18 -4.97 -28.49
CA LYS A 116 48.28 -5.93 -28.69
C LYS A 116 48.13 -7.14 -27.77
N ASN A 117 47.74 -8.28 -28.33
CA ASN A 117 47.52 -9.53 -27.60
C ASN A 117 46.64 -9.35 -26.35
N PRO A 118 45.40 -8.83 -26.50
CA PRO A 118 44.60 -8.46 -25.36
C PRO A 118 43.98 -9.67 -24.67
N TYR A 119 43.80 -9.55 -23.36
CA TYR A 119 43.12 -10.54 -22.53
C TYR A 119 42.00 -9.88 -21.73
N LEU A 120 40.86 -10.57 -21.70
CA LEU A 120 39.78 -10.33 -20.75
C LEU A 120 40.06 -11.11 -19.47
N TRP A 121 40.05 -10.40 -18.35
CA TRP A 121 40.10 -10.96 -17.01
C TRP A 121 38.75 -10.73 -16.33
N SER A 122 38.14 -11.79 -15.81
CA SER A 122 36.84 -11.70 -15.15
C SER A 122 36.80 -12.50 -13.86
N TRP A 123 36.25 -11.91 -12.80
CA TRP A 123 36.10 -12.51 -11.47
C TRP A 123 34.67 -12.39 -10.97
N LEU A 124 34.23 -13.40 -10.22
CA LEU A 124 32.99 -13.36 -9.46
C LEU A 124 33.34 -13.17 -7.99
N PHE A 125 32.92 -12.03 -7.42
CA PHE A 125 32.90 -11.83 -5.99
C PHE A 125 31.51 -12.19 -5.48
N ASN A 126 31.46 -13.25 -4.68
CA ASN A 126 30.24 -13.72 -4.04
C ASN A 126 30.26 -13.32 -2.56
N LYS A 127 29.25 -12.56 -2.13
CA LYS A 127 28.99 -12.26 -0.71
C LYS A 127 27.56 -12.72 -0.40
N ASP A 128 27.28 -13.06 0.85
CA ASP A 128 26.13 -13.89 1.28
C ASP A 128 24.76 -13.57 0.65
N ASP A 129 24.50 -12.34 0.20
CA ASP A 129 23.22 -11.90 -0.39
C ASP A 129 23.29 -11.42 -1.85
N HIS A 130 24.47 -11.32 -2.48
CA HIS A 130 24.58 -10.79 -3.84
C HIS A 130 25.91 -11.12 -4.52
N LYS A 131 25.85 -11.19 -5.85
CA LYS A 131 26.99 -11.53 -6.71
C LYS A 131 27.44 -10.31 -7.52
N MET A 132 28.74 -10.06 -7.51
CA MET A 132 29.38 -9.03 -8.33
C MET A 132 30.37 -9.66 -9.31
N ILE A 133 30.18 -9.42 -10.60
CA ILE A 133 31.15 -9.74 -11.63
C ILE A 133 31.99 -8.50 -11.91
N VAL A 134 33.31 -8.67 -11.91
CA VAL A 134 34.26 -7.64 -12.32
C VAL A 134 35.02 -8.16 -13.52
N SER A 135 35.02 -7.39 -14.61
CA SER A 135 35.68 -7.72 -15.86
C SER A 135 36.61 -6.58 -16.28
N LEU A 136 37.82 -6.91 -16.71
CA LEU A 136 38.86 -5.96 -17.07
C LEU A 136 39.57 -6.43 -18.35
N VAL A 137 39.77 -5.51 -19.30
CA VAL A 137 40.56 -5.77 -20.52
C VAL A 137 41.91 -5.09 -20.40
N ALA A 138 42.96 -5.89 -20.57
CA ALA A 138 44.36 -5.50 -20.52
C ALA A 138 45.10 -6.07 -21.73
N ASP A 139 46.21 -5.47 -22.10
CA ASP A 139 47.04 -5.90 -23.24
C ASP A 139 48.53 -5.66 -22.94
N GLU A 140 49.42 -5.83 -23.92
CA GLU A 140 50.87 -5.64 -23.71
C GLU A 140 51.25 -4.18 -23.37
N GLU A 141 50.45 -3.20 -23.79
CA GLU A 141 50.69 -1.78 -23.48
C GLU A 141 50.08 -1.37 -22.13
N ARG A 142 48.96 -1.99 -21.76
CA ARG A 142 48.27 -1.80 -20.47
C ARG A 142 48.24 -3.11 -19.69
N VAL A 143 49.41 -3.46 -19.16
CA VAL A 143 49.60 -4.72 -18.44
C VAL A 143 48.86 -4.71 -17.09
N PHE A 144 48.08 -5.76 -16.86
CA PHE A 144 47.45 -6.06 -15.57
C PHE A 144 48.06 -7.34 -14.98
N ASN A 145 48.57 -7.26 -13.76
CA ASN A 145 49.31 -8.35 -13.12
C ASN A 145 48.53 -8.98 -11.95
N SER A 146 48.96 -10.15 -11.51
CA SER A 146 48.36 -10.85 -10.35
C SER A 146 48.41 -10.04 -9.05
N ARG A 147 49.40 -9.16 -8.90
CA ARG A 147 49.54 -8.25 -7.75
C ARG A 147 48.42 -7.21 -7.68
N ASP A 148 47.89 -6.81 -8.84
CA ASP A 148 46.83 -5.81 -8.94
C ASP A 148 45.47 -6.38 -8.50
N ILE A 149 45.35 -7.71 -8.46
CA ILE A 149 44.12 -8.42 -8.07
C ILE A 149 43.71 -8.09 -6.63
N GLU A 150 44.67 -7.95 -5.70
CA GLU A 150 44.36 -7.61 -4.31
C GLU A 150 43.71 -6.23 -4.20
N ILE A 151 44.27 -5.24 -4.90
CA ILE A 151 43.73 -3.88 -4.92
C ILE A 151 42.42 -3.83 -5.72
N LEU A 152 42.28 -4.63 -6.77
CA LEU A 152 41.03 -4.78 -7.53
C LEU A 152 39.91 -5.30 -6.63
N LYS A 153 40.19 -6.32 -5.83
CA LYS A 153 39.24 -6.86 -4.87
C LYS A 153 38.81 -5.79 -3.86
N LEU A 154 39.76 -5.02 -3.31
CA LEU A 154 39.46 -3.92 -2.40
C LEU A 154 38.59 -2.83 -3.06
N ALA A 155 38.92 -2.45 -4.29
CA ALA A 155 38.15 -1.46 -5.05
C ALA A 155 36.74 -1.95 -5.38
N ALA A 156 36.61 -3.22 -5.78
CA ALA A 156 35.33 -3.88 -6.02
C ALA A 156 34.49 -3.93 -4.74
N ASP A 157 35.09 -4.33 -3.61
CA ASP A 157 34.43 -4.38 -2.30
C ASP A 157 33.91 -3.01 -1.85
N CYS A 158 34.70 -1.95 -2.06
CA CYS A 158 34.31 -0.58 -1.73
C CYS A 158 33.16 -0.09 -2.62
N PHE A 159 33.25 -0.34 -3.93
CA PHE A 159 32.19 0.00 -4.88
C PHE A 159 30.88 -0.72 -4.53
N ASP A 160 30.97 -2.02 -4.30
CA ASP A 160 29.87 -2.90 -3.96
C ASP A 160 29.16 -2.49 -2.65
N ALA A 161 29.93 -2.25 -1.59
CA ALA A 161 29.40 -1.77 -0.32
C ALA A 161 28.62 -0.46 -0.47
N LYS A 162 29.18 0.50 -1.23
CA LYS A 162 28.50 1.78 -1.46
C LYS A 162 27.26 1.63 -2.34
N PHE A 163 27.35 0.79 -3.36
CA PHE A 163 26.22 0.48 -4.23
C PHE A 163 25.05 -0.11 -3.42
N LYS A 164 25.35 -1.04 -2.49
CA LYS A 164 24.39 -1.62 -1.55
C LYS A 164 23.76 -0.55 -0.66
N GLU A 165 24.57 0.30 -0.03
CA GLU A 165 24.09 1.39 0.83
C GLU A 165 23.07 2.29 0.10
N LEU A 166 23.40 2.72 -1.12
CA LEU A 166 22.52 3.59 -1.91
C LEU A 166 21.22 2.90 -2.31
N ASN A 167 21.27 1.61 -2.66
CA ASN A 167 20.08 0.83 -2.99
C ASN A 167 19.16 0.66 -1.78
N LEU A 168 19.70 0.28 -0.62
CA LEU A 168 18.93 0.14 0.61
C LEU A 168 18.28 1.45 1.01
N LYS A 169 19.02 2.57 0.91
CA LYS A 169 18.48 3.92 1.18
C LYS A 169 17.28 4.25 0.28
N ARG A 170 17.38 3.92 -1.01
CA ARG A 170 16.28 4.12 -1.98
C ARG A 170 15.06 3.26 -1.66
N GLU A 171 15.26 2.01 -1.27
CA GLU A 171 14.15 1.11 -0.90
C GLU A 171 13.43 1.54 0.36
N ILE A 172 14.18 1.95 1.39
CA ILE A 172 13.61 2.52 2.61
C ILE A 172 12.79 3.75 2.29
N ALA A 173 13.34 4.67 1.47
CA ALA A 173 12.60 5.86 1.04
C ALA A 173 11.31 5.52 0.29
N LYS A 174 11.34 4.50 -0.60
CA LYS A 174 10.16 4.03 -1.32
C LYS A 174 9.11 3.43 -0.37
N LYS A 175 9.53 2.54 0.54
CA LYS A 175 8.64 1.91 1.53
C LYS A 175 8.01 2.94 2.46
N ASN A 176 8.79 3.92 2.93
CA ASN A 176 8.29 5.01 3.78
C ASN A 176 7.21 5.84 3.07
N ARG A 177 7.41 6.18 1.79
CA ARG A 177 6.39 6.90 1.01
C ARG A 177 5.09 6.11 0.88
N ILE A 178 5.19 4.81 0.60
CA ILE A 178 4.02 3.92 0.50
C ILE A 178 3.28 3.86 1.84
N LEU A 179 4.01 3.67 2.95
CA LEU A 179 3.44 3.63 4.30
C LEU A 179 2.75 4.93 4.68
N GLN A 180 3.37 6.07 4.40
CA GLN A 180 2.76 7.38 4.64
C GLN A 180 1.46 7.55 3.84
N GLY A 181 1.45 7.16 2.56
CA GLY A 181 0.25 7.19 1.74
C GLY A 181 -0.87 6.32 2.31
N ALA A 182 -0.56 5.08 2.73
CA ALA A 182 -1.51 4.17 3.34
C ALA A 182 -2.09 4.74 4.66
N LEU A 183 -1.26 5.36 5.50
CA LEU A 183 -1.70 6.00 6.74
C LEU A 183 -2.69 7.13 6.46
N THR A 184 -2.39 7.99 5.49
CA THR A 184 -3.31 9.07 5.08
C THR A 184 -4.64 8.50 4.56
N THR A 185 -4.62 7.44 3.77
CA THR A 185 -5.86 6.78 3.32
C THR A 185 -6.68 6.23 4.48
N ILE A 186 -6.04 5.55 5.44
CA ILE A 186 -6.70 5.01 6.64
C ILE A 186 -7.31 6.13 7.48
N GLN A 187 -6.59 7.24 7.68
CA GLN A 187 -7.09 8.40 8.41
C GLN A 187 -8.35 8.98 7.75
N ASN A 188 -8.31 9.21 6.43
CA ASN A 188 -9.46 9.72 5.68
C ASN A 188 -10.67 8.76 5.77
N LYS A 189 -10.44 7.45 5.69
CA LYS A 189 -11.51 6.44 5.80
C LYS A 189 -12.09 6.37 7.21
N ASN A 190 -11.27 6.49 8.24
CA ASN A 190 -11.76 6.56 9.61
C ASN A 190 -12.64 7.79 9.84
N GLU A 191 -12.23 8.97 9.34
CA GLU A 191 -13.06 10.17 9.41
C GLU A 191 -14.41 10.00 8.70
N GLU A 192 -14.41 9.36 7.53
CA GLU A 192 -15.64 9.02 6.79
C GLU A 192 -16.55 8.08 7.62
N ILE A 193 -15.97 7.02 8.20
CA ILE A 193 -16.68 6.08 9.08
C ILE A 193 -17.25 6.80 10.31
N TYR A 194 -16.51 7.73 10.92
CA TYR A 194 -17.00 8.50 12.06
C TYR A 194 -18.18 9.40 11.68
N LYS A 195 -18.12 10.05 10.52
CA LYS A 195 -19.24 10.86 10.00
C LYS A 195 -20.47 9.99 9.75
N ILE A 196 -20.31 8.85 9.09
CA ILE A 196 -21.40 7.90 8.82
C ILE A 196 -22.01 7.40 10.13
N ASN A 197 -21.19 6.95 11.07
CA ASN A 197 -21.66 6.46 12.38
C ASN A 197 -22.43 7.53 13.15
N ARG A 198 -21.95 8.79 13.13
CA ARG A 198 -22.65 9.90 13.78
C ARG A 198 -24.03 10.11 13.14
N ASN A 199 -24.09 10.19 11.81
CA ASN A 199 -25.35 10.37 11.08
C ASN A 199 -26.32 9.22 11.36
N GLN A 200 -25.84 7.98 11.32
CA GLN A 200 -26.66 6.80 11.63
C GLN A 200 -27.22 6.85 13.06
N LYS A 201 -26.42 7.22 14.06
CA LYS A 201 -26.89 7.38 15.44
C LYS A 201 -27.98 8.46 15.55
N GLU A 202 -27.81 9.59 14.88
CA GLU A 202 -28.80 10.67 14.85
C GLU A 202 -30.10 10.22 14.18
N THR A 203 -30.02 9.52 13.04
CA THR A 203 -31.19 8.97 12.33
C THR A 203 -31.92 7.92 13.17
N ILE A 204 -31.19 7.00 13.81
CA ILE A 204 -31.76 5.98 14.69
C ILE A 204 -32.48 6.65 15.85
N LYS A 205 -31.87 7.66 16.48
CA LYS A 205 -32.49 8.40 17.58
C LYS A 205 -33.81 9.04 17.14
N LYS A 206 -33.82 9.77 16.02
CA LYS A 206 -35.04 10.40 15.47
C LYS A 206 -36.14 9.37 15.20
N ARG A 207 -35.82 8.28 14.51
CA ARG A 207 -36.79 7.21 14.21
C ARG A 207 -37.31 6.53 15.48
N THR A 208 -36.44 6.32 16.47
CA THR A 208 -36.84 5.74 17.76
C THR A 208 -37.81 6.66 18.50
N GLU A 209 -37.52 7.97 18.55
CA GLU A 209 -38.43 8.97 19.14
C GLU A 209 -39.79 9.02 18.43
N GLU A 210 -39.81 8.91 17.10
CA GLU A 210 -41.05 8.83 16.32
C GLU A 210 -41.85 7.56 16.62
N ILE A 211 -41.19 6.41 16.71
CA ILE A 211 -41.83 5.13 17.06
C ILE A 211 -42.41 5.18 18.47
N VAL A 212 -41.65 5.70 19.44
CA VAL A 212 -42.13 5.84 20.83
C VAL A 212 -43.40 6.70 20.88
N LYS A 213 -43.40 7.85 20.21
CA LYS A 213 -44.59 8.71 20.12
C LYS A 213 -45.78 8.01 19.48
N LYS A 214 -45.56 7.20 18.43
CA LYS A 214 -46.62 6.41 17.79
C LYS A 214 -47.17 5.33 18.74
N ASN A 215 -46.29 4.63 19.44
CA ASN A 215 -46.68 3.60 20.41
C ASN A 215 -47.50 4.18 21.58
N GLU A 216 -47.09 5.33 22.13
CA GLU A 216 -47.86 6.01 23.19
C GLU A 216 -49.28 6.37 22.74
N LYS A 217 -49.44 6.82 21.50
CA LYS A 217 -50.76 7.14 20.93
C LYS A 217 -51.63 5.89 20.73
N LEU A 218 -51.06 4.82 20.15
CA LEU A 218 -51.76 3.55 19.99
C LEU A 218 -52.21 2.97 21.34
N LEU A 219 -51.38 3.09 22.38
CA LEU A 219 -51.72 2.61 23.72
C LEU A 219 -52.93 3.36 24.28
N LYS A 220 -53.01 4.69 24.08
CA LYS A 220 -54.18 5.49 24.50
C LYS A 220 -55.46 5.04 23.81
N ILE A 221 -55.41 4.79 22.49
CA ILE A 221 -56.56 4.28 21.72
C ILE A 221 -56.96 2.89 22.24
N SER A 222 -56.00 2.00 22.49
CA SER A 222 -56.27 0.65 22.98
C SER A 222 -56.93 0.66 24.37
N VAL A 223 -56.52 1.56 25.27
CA VAL A 223 -57.12 1.71 26.60
C VAL A 223 -58.55 2.23 26.52
N LEU A 224 -58.80 3.26 25.70
CA LEU A 224 -60.15 3.78 25.44
C LEU A 224 -61.07 2.68 24.90
N ASN A 225 -60.61 1.92 23.91
CA ASN A 225 -61.39 0.82 23.33
C ASN A 225 -61.70 -0.28 24.36
N ALA A 226 -60.72 -0.68 25.17
CA ALA A 226 -60.88 -1.81 26.08
C ALA A 226 -61.80 -1.51 27.28
N HIS A 227 -61.76 -0.28 27.81
CA HIS A 227 -62.57 0.08 28.98
C HIS A 227 -63.91 0.70 28.60
N ASN A 228 -63.90 1.73 27.75
CA ASN A 228 -65.10 2.54 27.51
C ASN A 228 -66.12 1.80 26.63
N ILE A 229 -65.70 0.90 25.74
CA ILE A 229 -66.64 0.11 24.93
C ILE A 229 -67.19 -1.08 25.72
N LYS A 230 -66.36 -1.66 26.61
CA LYS A 230 -66.71 -2.86 27.36
C LYS A 230 -67.81 -2.60 28.40
N GLU A 231 -67.84 -1.43 29.00
CA GLU A 231 -68.83 -1.04 30.00
C GLU A 231 -70.28 -0.95 29.47
N PRO A 232 -70.58 -0.19 28.40
CA PRO A 232 -71.92 -0.18 27.80
C PRO A 232 -72.26 -1.52 27.16
N LEU A 233 -71.30 -2.25 26.58
CA LEU A 233 -71.55 -3.60 26.06
C LEU A 233 -71.98 -4.58 27.16
N SER A 234 -71.32 -4.54 28.32
CA SER A 234 -71.69 -5.38 29.47
C SER A 234 -73.09 -5.00 30.00
N ARG A 235 -73.43 -3.70 30.00
CA ARG A 235 -74.78 -3.23 30.35
C ARG A 235 -75.83 -3.71 29.35
N ILE A 236 -75.55 -3.64 28.05
CA ILE A 236 -76.44 -4.16 27.00
C ILE A 236 -76.69 -5.65 27.19
N GLN A 237 -75.64 -6.44 27.40
CA GLN A 237 -75.75 -7.88 27.65
C GLN A 237 -76.58 -8.18 28.89
N GLY A 238 -76.30 -7.52 30.02
CA GLY A 238 -77.07 -7.71 31.25
C GLY A 238 -78.54 -7.31 31.10
N ILE A 239 -78.84 -6.24 30.36
CA ILE A 239 -80.22 -5.84 30.07
C ILE A 239 -80.91 -6.89 29.20
N ILE A 240 -80.24 -7.45 28.19
CA ILE A 240 -80.77 -8.52 27.34
C ILE A 240 -81.12 -9.76 28.16
N GLU A 241 -80.25 -10.17 29.09
CA GLU A 241 -80.51 -11.33 29.98
C GLU A 241 -81.73 -11.11 30.90
N LEU A 242 -82.04 -9.86 31.26
CA LEU A 242 -83.20 -9.52 32.08
C LEU A 242 -84.53 -9.58 31.30
N PHE A 243 -84.52 -9.50 29.96
CA PHE A 243 -85.74 -9.58 29.15
C PHE A 243 -86.45 -10.94 29.30
N ASP A 244 -85.70 -12.02 29.55
CA ASP A 244 -86.26 -13.36 29.73
C ASP A 244 -86.90 -13.56 31.13
N LEU A 245 -86.72 -12.60 32.04
CA LEU A 245 -87.13 -12.70 33.46
C LEU A 245 -88.23 -11.71 33.85
N MET A 246 -88.61 -10.79 32.96
CA MET A 246 -89.54 -9.69 33.23
C MET A 246 -90.75 -9.74 32.29
N ASP A 247 -91.88 -9.21 32.73
CA ASP A 247 -93.09 -9.10 31.92
C ASP A 247 -93.01 -7.94 30.91
N ASP A 248 -93.78 -8.06 29.83
CA ASP A 248 -93.72 -7.17 28.65
C ASP A 248 -93.87 -5.68 28.98
N GLU A 249 -94.69 -5.34 29.97
CA GLU A 249 -94.94 -3.96 30.40
C GLU A 249 -93.72 -3.38 31.14
N SER A 250 -93.15 -4.12 32.09
CA SER A 250 -91.94 -3.71 32.81
C SER A 250 -90.71 -3.63 31.89
N CYS A 251 -90.61 -4.56 30.93
CA CYS A 251 -89.60 -4.51 29.87
C CYS A 251 -89.69 -3.22 29.05
N ARG A 252 -90.88 -2.79 28.62
CA ARG A 252 -91.08 -1.56 27.85
C ARG A 252 -90.80 -0.30 28.65
N GLN A 253 -91.24 -0.26 29.91
CA GLN A 253 -91.14 0.95 30.72
C GLN A 253 -89.74 1.15 31.32
N GLU A 254 -89.02 0.08 31.67
CA GLU A 254 -87.73 0.21 32.38
C GLU A 254 -86.51 -0.29 31.60
N LEU A 255 -86.57 -1.47 30.98
CA LEU A 255 -85.41 -2.05 30.28
C LEU A 255 -85.16 -1.39 28.93
N LEU A 256 -86.21 -1.14 28.15
CA LEU A 256 -86.09 -0.58 26.79
C LEU A 256 -85.45 0.82 26.76
N PRO A 257 -85.78 1.76 27.67
CA PRO A 257 -85.09 3.06 27.75
C PRO A 257 -83.61 2.93 28.14
N ARG A 258 -83.28 2.04 29.10
CA ARG A 258 -81.90 1.80 29.55
C ARG A 258 -81.06 1.12 28.47
N LEU A 259 -81.65 0.20 27.70
CA LEU A 259 -81.01 -0.43 26.54
C LEU A 259 -80.68 0.61 25.47
N LYS A 260 -81.65 1.46 25.10
CA LYS A 260 -81.44 2.57 24.16
C LYS A 260 -80.34 3.51 24.62
N SER A 261 -80.33 3.88 25.91
CA SER A 261 -79.29 4.71 26.49
C SER A 261 -77.90 4.06 26.36
N SER A 262 -77.78 2.77 26.68
CA SER A 262 -76.49 2.06 26.63
C SER A 262 -75.99 1.86 25.19
N VAL A 263 -76.90 1.63 24.24
CA VAL A 263 -76.57 1.54 22.81
C VAL A 263 -76.12 2.89 22.25
N ASN A 264 -76.80 3.99 22.62
CA ASN A 264 -76.41 5.34 22.18
C ASN A 264 -75.05 5.74 22.73
N GLU A 265 -74.80 5.45 24.01
CA GLU A 265 -73.51 5.71 24.65
C GLU A 265 -72.38 4.90 23.99
N MET A 266 -72.64 3.64 23.62
CA MET A 266 -71.69 2.82 22.86
C MET A 266 -71.42 3.39 21.47
N ASP A 267 -72.44 3.87 20.75
CA ASP A 267 -72.29 4.49 19.43
C ASP A 267 -71.48 5.81 19.51
N GLU A 268 -71.70 6.61 20.55
CA GLU A 268 -70.91 7.82 20.82
C GLU A 268 -69.42 7.49 21.05
N ILE A 269 -69.12 6.48 21.87
CA ILE A 269 -67.75 6.05 22.15
C ILE A 269 -67.08 5.49 20.89
N VAL A 270 -67.80 4.68 20.09
CA VAL A 270 -67.27 4.14 18.82
C VAL A 270 -67.00 5.26 17.82
N ARG A 271 -67.87 6.26 17.72
CA ARG A 271 -67.64 7.44 16.86
C ARG A 271 -66.43 8.24 17.32
N GLU A 272 -66.26 8.44 18.63
CA GLU A 272 -65.11 9.16 19.18
C GLU A 272 -63.78 8.45 18.84
N VAL A 273 -63.75 7.12 18.94
CA VAL A 273 -62.59 6.29 18.58
C VAL A 273 -62.29 6.38 17.08
N ILE A 274 -63.31 6.28 16.23
CA ILE A 274 -63.16 6.38 14.77
C ILE A 274 -62.68 7.78 14.37
N ASP A 275 -63.20 8.83 14.99
CA ASP A 275 -62.79 10.21 14.77
C ASP A 275 -61.34 10.43 15.18
N MET A 276 -60.93 9.91 16.35
CA MET A 276 -59.53 9.94 16.79
C MET A 276 -58.62 9.22 15.79
N ALA A 277 -58.95 8.00 15.40
CA ALA A 277 -58.16 7.22 14.43
C ALA A 277 -58.10 7.91 13.05
N SER A 278 -59.20 8.51 12.59
CA SER A 278 -59.28 9.19 11.30
C SER A 278 -58.48 10.50 11.27
N ARG A 279 -58.56 11.30 12.34
CA ARG A 279 -57.72 12.51 12.50
C ARG A 279 -56.24 12.12 12.50
N GLU A 280 -55.88 11.02 13.17
CA GLU A 280 -54.50 10.53 13.17
C GLU A 280 -54.03 10.04 11.78
N LEU A 281 -54.87 9.35 11.01
CA LEU A 281 -54.55 8.96 9.63
C LEU A 281 -54.32 10.18 8.71
N ILE A 282 -55.08 11.26 8.92
CA ILE A 282 -54.92 12.52 8.18
C ILE A 282 -53.62 13.21 8.57
N GLU A 283 -53.30 13.33 9.86
CA GLU A 283 -52.02 13.87 10.34
C GLU A 283 -50.82 13.06 9.81
N LEU A 284 -50.96 11.73 9.70
CA LEU A 284 -49.93 10.84 9.15
C LEU A 284 -49.75 11.05 7.64
N LYS A 285 -50.83 11.16 6.86
CA LYS A 285 -50.76 11.44 5.41
C LYS A 285 -50.11 12.79 5.12
N VAL A 286 -50.50 13.84 5.86
CA VAL A 286 -49.94 15.19 5.69
C VAL A 286 -48.42 15.23 5.97
N LYS A 287 -47.91 14.40 6.90
CA LYS A 287 -46.47 14.28 7.15
C LYS A 287 -45.71 13.45 6.11
N ILE A 288 -46.37 12.52 5.42
CA ILE A 288 -45.77 11.68 4.38
C ILE A 288 -45.68 12.44 3.05
N ASP A 289 -46.67 13.29 2.76
CA ASP A 289 -46.75 14.09 1.52
C ASP A 289 -45.98 15.43 1.60
N ASP A 290 -45.30 15.75 2.71
CA ASP A 290 -44.37 16.89 2.79
C ASP A 290 -43.10 16.59 1.96
N PRO A 291 -42.83 17.32 0.86
CA PRO A 291 -41.70 17.06 -0.04
C PRO A 291 -40.32 17.15 0.64
N ASN A 292 -40.26 17.73 1.84
CA ASN A 292 -39.04 17.85 2.63
C ASN A 292 -38.74 16.64 3.53
N HIS A 293 -39.63 15.64 3.63
CA HIS A 293 -39.43 14.52 4.55
C HIS A 293 -38.47 13.42 4.02
N PHE A 294 -38.26 13.33 2.70
CA PHE A 294 -37.32 12.39 2.07
C PHE A 294 -36.06 13.04 1.47
N SER A 295 -35.91 14.36 1.58
CA SER A 295 -34.75 15.09 1.09
C SER A 295 -33.86 15.55 2.25
N ARG A 296 -33.15 14.63 2.94
CA ARG A 296 -31.91 14.91 3.71
C ARG A 296 -31.28 13.66 4.33
#